data_AF-A0A962UFP5-F1
#
_entry.id   AF-A0A962UFP5-F1
#
_cell.length_a   1.000
_cell.length_b   1.000
_cell.length_c   1.000
_cell.angle_alpha   90.00
_cell.angle_beta   90.00
_cell.angle_gamma   90.00
#
_symmetry.space_group_name_H-M   'P 1'
#
loop_
_entity.id
_entity.type
_entity.pdbx_description
1 polymer ?
#
loop_
_entity_poly.entity_id
_entity_poly.type
_entity_poly.pdbx_seq_one_letter_code
_entity_poly.pdbx_strand_id
1 'polypeptide(L)' 'PGGSVEHFNPEAGDVWMSRLLAAYPQAIWLNPQPQNRWSYVPSIQMVRELMGDRMYPLTLDGLEQGIRALQRSR' A
#
# COMPACT_ATOMS: atom_id res chain seq x y z
N PRO A 1 -7.44 8.79 14.19
CA PRO A 1 -6.58 9.68 15.02
C PRO A 1 -5.78 8.85 16.04
N GLY A 2 -4.46 9.01 16.03
CA GLY A 2 -3.51 8.16 16.76
C GLY A 2 -2.27 7.99 15.89
N GLY A 3 -1.23 8.76 16.18
CA GLY A 3 0.00 8.71 15.41
C GLY A 3 0.96 7.64 15.91
N SER A 4 2.14 7.61 15.28
CA SER A 4 3.28 6.78 15.70
C SER A 4 3.58 6.99 17.18
N VAL A 5 4.23 6.01 17.82
CA VAL A 5 4.46 5.86 19.28
C VAL A 5 4.85 7.14 20.03
N GLU A 6 5.34 8.19 19.36
CA GLU A 6 5.82 9.44 19.95
C GLU A 6 5.11 10.73 19.47
N HIS A 7 4.21 10.68 18.47
CA HIS A 7 3.62 11.90 17.88
C HIS A 7 2.14 11.75 17.55
N PHE A 8 1.34 12.75 17.92
CA PHE A 8 -0.07 12.82 17.54
C PHE A 8 -0.20 13.40 16.13
N ASN A 9 -0.66 12.60 15.17
CA ASN A 9 -0.98 13.11 13.83
C ASN A 9 -2.34 13.82 13.85
N PRO A 10 -2.44 15.06 13.34
CA PRO A 10 -3.71 15.80 13.29
C PRO A 10 -4.73 15.15 12.34
N GLU A 11 -4.25 14.41 11.35
CA GLU A 11 -5.07 13.68 10.38
C GLU A 11 -4.72 12.20 10.38
N ALA A 12 -5.70 11.36 10.03
CA ALA A 12 -5.50 9.92 9.98
C ALA A 12 -4.66 9.50 8.75
N GLY A 13 -3.95 8.36 8.86
CA GLY A 13 -3.03 7.92 7.81
C GLY A 13 -3.71 7.55 6.49
N ASP A 14 -4.95 7.08 6.55
CA ASP A 14 -5.81 6.81 5.39
C ASP A 14 -6.18 8.08 4.61
N VAL A 15 -6.37 9.22 5.29
CA VAL A 15 -6.59 10.53 4.66
C VAL A 15 -5.38 10.92 3.83
N TRP A 16 -4.17 10.79 4.39
CA TRP A 16 -2.93 11.04 3.66
C TRP A 16 -2.74 10.08 2.49
N MET A 17 -2.99 8.78 2.71
CA MET A 17 -2.92 7.77 1.65
C MET A 17 -3.88 8.10 0.51
N SER A 18 -5.12 8.48 0.83
CA SER A 18 -6.14 8.84 -0.16
C SER A 18 -5.70 10.04 -1.01
N ARG A 19 -5.11 11.08 -0.38
CA ARG A 19 -4.55 12.24 -1.09
C ARG A 19 -3.38 11.86 -2.00
N LEU A 20 -2.47 11.01 -1.50
CA LEU A 20 -1.33 10.53 -2.28
C LEU A 20 -1.79 9.74 -3.50
N LEU A 21 -2.76 8.84 -3.34
CA LEU A 21 -3.30 8.04 -4.45
C LEU A 21 -4.14 8.86 -5.43
N ALA A 22 -4.77 9.96 -4.98
CA ALA A 22 -5.43 10.91 -5.87
C ALA A 22 -4.41 11.70 -6.71
N ALA A 23 -3.28 12.12 -6.11
CA ALA A 23 -2.22 12.84 -6.81
C ALA A 23 -1.41 11.92 -7.75
N TYR A 24 -1.23 10.66 -7.36
CA TYR A 24 -0.47 9.64 -8.08
C TYR A 24 -1.34 8.41 -8.33
N PRO A 25 -2.26 8.47 -9.32
CA PRO A 25 -3.18 7.36 -9.59
C PRO A 25 -2.44 6.09 -10.01
N GLN A 26 -1.29 6.24 -10.70
CA GLN A 26 -0.39 5.16 -11.07
C GLN A 26 0.60 4.84 -9.94
N ALA A 27 0.11 4.22 -8.88
CA ALA A 27 0.91 3.76 -7.75
C ALA A 27 0.78 2.24 -7.55
N ILE A 28 1.79 1.66 -6.92
CA ILE A 28 1.78 0.29 -6.39
C ILE A 28 2.38 0.30 -5.00
N TRP A 29 2.11 -0.73 -4.22
CA TRP A 29 2.72 -0.91 -2.91
C TRP A 29 3.50 -2.22 -2.88
N LEU A 30 4.78 -2.13 -2.52
CA LEU A 30 5.65 -3.28 -2.32
C LEU A 30 5.65 -3.66 -0.85
N ASN A 31 5.20 -4.87 -0.53
CA ASN A 31 5.11 -5.34 0.85
C ASN A 31 6.20 -6.36 1.16
N PRO A 32 7.10 -6.09 2.13
CA PRO A 32 8.17 -7.01 2.52
C PRO A 32 7.67 -8.20 3.35
N GLN A 33 6.43 -8.16 3.86
CA GLN A 33 5.88 -9.29 4.60
C GLN A 33 5.61 -10.47 3.67
N PRO A 34 5.94 -11.71 4.08
CA PRO A 34 5.54 -12.91 3.36
C PRO A 34 4.03 -12.89 3.03
N GLN A 35 3.68 -13.18 1.78
CA GLN A 35 2.31 -13.00 1.28
C GLN A 35 1.28 -13.83 2.04
N ASN A 36 1.66 -15.01 2.52
CA ASN A 36 0.82 -15.86 3.37
C ASN A 36 0.44 -15.21 4.72
N ARG A 37 1.11 -14.13 5.13
CA ARG A 37 0.77 -13.36 6.35
C ARG A 37 -0.21 -12.22 6.09
N TRP A 38 -0.44 -11.82 4.84
CA TRP A 38 -1.20 -10.61 4.55
C TRP A 38 -2.65 -10.66 5.04
N SER A 39 -3.27 -11.84 5.04
CA SER A 39 -4.63 -12.04 5.57
C SER A 39 -4.71 -12.02 7.09
N TYR A 40 -3.58 -12.15 7.79
CA TYR A 40 -3.52 -12.24 9.26
C TYR A 40 -3.09 -10.93 9.92
N VAL A 41 -2.55 -9.98 9.17
CA VAL A 41 -2.08 -8.68 9.68
C VAL A 41 -3.13 -7.61 9.32
N PRO A 42 -3.90 -7.08 10.28
CA PRO A 42 -5.02 -6.17 9.99
C PRO A 42 -4.62 -4.91 9.22
N SER A 43 -3.47 -4.30 9.56
CA SER A 43 -2.99 -3.11 8.86
C SER A 43 -2.61 -3.39 7.39
N ILE A 44 -2.19 -4.61 7.07
CA ILE A 44 -1.93 -5.01 5.68
C ILE A 44 -3.24 -5.10 4.90
N GLN A 45 -4.31 -5.59 5.52
CA GLN A 45 -5.64 -5.63 4.90
C GLN A 45 -6.15 -4.20 4.63
N MET A 46 -6.02 -3.30 5.59
CA MET A 46 -6.38 -1.88 5.41
C MET A 46 -5.61 -1.23 4.26
N VAL A 47 -4.28 -1.42 4.19
CA VAL A 47 -3.48 -0.89 3.08
C VAL A 47 -3.88 -1.54 1.75
N ARG A 48 -4.24 -2.82 1.73
CA ARG A 48 -4.69 -3.52 0.53
C ARG A 48 -5.99 -2.94 -0.03
N GLU A 49 -6.94 -2.63 0.83
CA GLU A 49 -8.18 -1.94 0.47
C GLU A 49 -7.89 -0.55 -0.08
N LEU A 50 -7.07 0.25 0.60
CA LEU A 50 -6.68 1.59 0.14
C LEU A 50 -5.97 1.55 -1.22
N MET A 51 -5.12 0.55 -1.45
CA MET A 51 -4.39 0.38 -2.71
C MET A 51 -5.26 -0.19 -3.83
N GLY A 52 -6.48 -0.68 -3.55
CA GLY A 52 -7.35 -1.33 -4.55
C GLY A 52 -6.68 -2.56 -5.16
N ASP A 53 -6.17 -3.46 -4.31
CA ASP A 53 -5.46 -4.69 -4.71
C ASP A 53 -4.15 -4.51 -5.51
N ARG A 54 -3.62 -3.28 -5.65
CA ARG A 54 -2.32 -3.00 -6.28
C ARG A 54 -1.12 -3.18 -5.33
N MET A 55 -1.11 -4.30 -4.61
CA MET A 55 -0.04 -4.70 -3.70
C MET A 55 0.74 -5.90 -4.24
N TYR A 56 2.06 -5.83 -4.18
CA TYR A 56 2.96 -6.88 -4.67
C TYR A 56 4.00 -7.24 -3.61
N PRO A 57 4.44 -8.51 -3.52
CA PRO A 57 5.49 -8.90 -2.58
C PRO A 57 6.82 -8.27 -2.96
N LEU A 58 7.68 -7.98 -1.97
CA LEU A 58 9.04 -7.51 -2.21
C LEU A 58 9.95 -8.69 -2.60
N THR A 59 9.73 -9.21 -3.80
CA THR A 59 10.53 -10.26 -4.46
C THR A 59 10.84 -9.82 -5.89
N LEU A 60 11.78 -10.49 -6.57
CA LEU A 60 12.08 -10.17 -7.97
C LEU A 60 10.83 -10.31 -8.86
N ASP A 61 10.07 -11.39 -8.67
CA ASP A 61 8.81 -11.64 -9.37
C ASP A 61 7.74 -10.58 -9.01
N GLY A 62 7.60 -10.22 -7.73
CA GLY A 62 6.66 -9.18 -7.33
C GLY A 62 7.01 -7.79 -7.88
N LEU A 63 8.30 -7.45 -7.99
CA LEU A 63 8.77 -6.24 -8.65
C LEU A 63 8.40 -6.24 -10.14
N GLU A 64 8.62 -7.35 -10.84
CA GLU A 64 8.24 -7.48 -12.24
C GLU A 64 6.72 -7.31 -12.43
N GLN A 65 5.90 -7.98 -11.61
CA GLN A 65 4.45 -7.84 -11.64
C GLN A 65 4.00 -6.40 -11.38
N GLY A 66 4.61 -5.73 -10.41
CA GLY A 66 4.32 -4.34 -10.06
C GLY A 66 4.66 -3.36 -11.20
N ILE A 67 5.83 -3.51 -11.83
CA ILE A 67 6.24 -2.69 -12.98
C ILE A 67 5.27 -2.90 -14.15
N ARG A 68 4.91 -4.16 -14.46
CA ARG A 68 3.93 -4.46 -15.51
C ARG A 68 2.56 -3.83 -15.21
N ALA A 69 2.14 -3.77 -13.95
CA ALA A 69 0.88 -3.13 -13.57
C ALA A 69 0.91 -1.61 -13.80
N LEU A 70 2.03 -0.95 -13.46
CA LEU A 70 2.23 0.48 -13.73
C LEU A 70 2.26 0.81 -15.23
N GLN A 71 2.75 -0.11 -16.07
CA GLN A 71 2.77 0.08 -17.52
C GLN A 71 1.37 -0.03 -18.16
N ARG A 72 0.49 -0.88 -17.60
CA ARG A 72 -0.88 -1.10 -18.12
C ARG A 72 -1.88 -0.02 -17.73
N SER A 73 -1.58 0.79 -16.72
CA SER A 73 -2.45 1.87 -16.25
C SER A 73 -2.25 3.17 -17.03
N ARG A 74 -1.46 3.14 -18.12
CA ARG A 74 -1.24 4.25 -19.06
C ARG A 74 -2.33 4.34 -20.12
#